data_AF-A0A6M9PV54-F1
#
_entry.id   AF-A0A6M9PV54-F1
#
_cell.length_a   1.000
_cell.length_b   1.000
_cell.length_c   1.000
_cell.angle_alpha   90.00
_cell.angle_beta   90.00
_cell.angle_gamma   90.00
#
_symmetry.space_group_name_H-M   'P 1'
#
loop_
_entity.id
_entity.type
_entity.pdbx_description
1 polymer ?
#
loop_
_entity_poly.entity_id
_entity_poly.type
_entity_poly.pdbx_seq_one_letter_code
_entity_poly.pdbx_strand_id
1 'polypeptide(L)'
;MQTEKNLSNTAHDSHVAVDMVLDTAYQNISEAQWKELFSFARKSHLPEFIEDLLSGKHVNLSEDRPALHSALRNLSKSPVILDGQDVMPSVIKVWQRIDALCNQWVGVTDVIHIGIGGSDFGPRLAIEALAHVPEIESRGMRMHFLANIDTAELARILTKALPHSTRVIIVSKSFTTLETTMNAKAVVAWLKDSGLTQRQINKALFAVTANVSGAKAFGVEEEHIFPFWDWVGGRYSVWSAVGLPIALQYGFKTFEEFLAGAHAMDLHFRNAPLEENLPVIMAVALLHQQEKNGIKSYAAIPYADALDWFPKWLQQLDMESNGKSVGKDGKPIKHSSPIVFGSAGSNAQHSYFQLFHQGPEVIPIDFIAVRKPMSDRPEALAHHRILLSNCLAQAQALAHGKDANNPNDVYPGKRPSNLLLLPELNAFYLGALLALYENRAATLGALWNINSFDQPGVEYGKVLAKPIEKALGSGSDHVEANDSIDVVTAARINLLNS
;
A
#
# COMPACT_ATOMS: atom_id res chain seq x y z
N MET A 1 16.92 5.61 -34.56
CA MET A 1 17.24 7.03 -34.78
C MET A 1 15.98 7.71 -35.30
N GLN A 2 15.54 8.79 -34.64
CA GLN A 2 14.23 9.47 -34.75
C GLN A 2 13.07 8.71 -34.07
N THR A 3 12.42 9.16 -33.00
CA THR A 3 12.28 10.51 -32.43
C THR A 3 12.26 10.49 -30.90
N GLU A 4 13.35 10.94 -30.27
CA GLU A 4 13.30 11.58 -28.95
C GLU A 4 12.56 12.90 -29.15
N LYS A 5 11.26 12.92 -28.86
CA LYS A 5 10.54 14.18 -28.69
C LYS A 5 10.89 14.69 -27.31
N ASN A 6 11.83 15.64 -27.28
CA ASN A 6 12.16 16.51 -26.17
C ASN A 6 10.94 16.74 -25.24
N LEU A 7 11.03 16.22 -24.02
CA LEU A 7 10.22 16.64 -22.86
C LEU A 7 10.70 18.01 -22.32
N SER A 8 11.38 18.83 -23.12
CA SER A 8 12.04 20.08 -22.70
C SER A 8 11.09 21.26 -22.50
N ASN A 9 9.81 21.03 -22.22
CA ASN A 9 8.83 22.05 -21.84
C ASN A 9 8.30 21.79 -20.42
N THR A 10 9.09 21.11 -19.60
CA THR A 10 8.86 20.95 -18.16
C THR A 10 8.87 22.33 -17.49
N ALA A 11 7.80 22.64 -16.76
CA ALA A 11 7.70 23.84 -15.95
C ALA A 11 8.93 23.95 -15.02
N HIS A 12 9.35 25.17 -14.70
CA HIS A 12 10.30 25.43 -13.62
C HIS A 12 9.84 24.61 -12.41
N ASP A 13 10.68 23.70 -11.88
CA ASP A 13 10.42 22.82 -10.73
C ASP A 13 9.74 21.45 -10.98
N SER A 14 10.00 20.84 -12.15
CA SER A 14 9.59 19.45 -12.41
C SER A 14 10.77 18.48 -12.61
N HIS A 15 10.60 17.27 -12.07
CA HIS A 15 11.57 16.17 -12.07
C HIS A 15 10.98 14.95 -12.76
N VAL A 16 11.82 14.14 -13.41
CA VAL A 16 11.37 12.98 -14.19
C VAL A 16 12.12 11.73 -13.77
N ALA A 17 11.40 10.63 -13.53
CA ALA A 17 11.99 9.31 -13.44
C ALA A 17 10.99 8.26 -13.91
N VAL A 18 11.49 7.26 -14.66
CA VAL A 18 10.66 6.16 -15.19
C VAL A 18 9.44 6.72 -15.95
N ASP A 19 9.67 7.77 -16.76
CA ASP A 19 8.66 8.55 -17.50
C ASP A 19 7.56 9.23 -16.66
N MET A 20 7.58 9.10 -15.34
CA MET A 20 6.71 9.82 -14.41
C MET A 20 7.28 11.21 -14.15
N VAL A 21 6.40 12.22 -14.08
CA VAL A 21 6.79 13.60 -13.77
C VAL A 21 6.31 13.96 -12.37
N LEU A 22 7.21 14.47 -11.54
CA LEU A 22 6.90 15.10 -10.26
C LEU A 22 7.08 16.61 -10.42
N ASP A 23 5.99 17.36 -10.38
CA ASP A 23 5.99 18.82 -10.35
C ASP A 23 5.81 19.31 -8.90
N THR A 24 6.75 20.16 -8.47
CA THR A 24 6.84 20.70 -7.11
C THR A 24 6.63 22.22 -7.06
N ALA A 25 6.20 22.86 -8.15
CA ALA A 25 6.11 24.31 -8.26
C ALA A 25 5.22 24.94 -7.18
N TYR A 26 4.20 24.21 -6.72
CA TYR A 26 3.29 24.65 -5.65
C TYR A 26 3.69 24.19 -4.25
N GLN A 27 4.94 23.77 -4.03
CA GLN A 27 5.46 23.54 -2.69
C GLN A 27 5.79 24.83 -1.92
N ASN A 28 6.00 25.95 -2.62
CA ASN A 28 6.44 27.21 -1.99
C ASN A 28 7.75 27.04 -1.18
N ILE A 29 8.71 26.37 -1.80
CA ILE A 29 10.08 26.13 -1.31
C ILE A 29 11.03 26.83 -2.29
N SER A 30 11.87 27.74 -1.79
CA SER A 30 12.85 28.44 -2.63
C SER A 30 14.05 27.55 -2.97
N GLU A 31 14.79 27.89 -4.02
CA GLU A 31 16.01 27.17 -4.43
C GLU A 31 17.04 27.06 -3.29
N ALA A 32 17.17 28.11 -2.46
CA ALA A 32 18.06 28.08 -1.29
C ALA A 32 17.59 27.05 -0.25
N GLN A 33 16.29 26.99 0.03
CA GLN A 33 15.71 26.02 0.95
C GLN A 33 15.85 24.59 0.41
N TRP A 34 15.66 24.37 -0.89
CA TRP A 34 15.94 23.07 -1.51
C TRP A 34 17.39 22.64 -1.30
N LYS A 35 18.36 23.53 -1.53
CA LYS A 35 19.79 23.25 -1.28
C LYS A 35 20.05 22.88 0.18
N GLU A 36 19.41 23.57 1.11
CA GLU A 36 19.50 23.25 2.55
C GLU A 36 18.91 21.87 2.86
N LEU A 37 17.74 21.53 2.31
CA LEU A 37 17.08 20.24 2.49
C LEU A 37 17.93 19.08 1.97
N PHE A 38 18.52 19.21 0.77
CA PHE A 38 19.42 18.18 0.24
C PHE A 38 20.74 18.11 1.04
N SER A 39 21.25 19.25 1.53
CA SER A 39 22.41 19.24 2.44
C SER A 39 22.07 18.54 3.76
N PHE A 40 20.88 18.75 4.31
CA PHE A 40 20.40 18.06 5.50
C PHE A 40 20.31 16.55 5.24
N ALA A 41 19.69 16.13 4.14
CA ALA A 41 19.57 14.72 3.79
C ALA A 41 20.93 14.01 3.69
N ARG A 42 21.95 14.66 3.09
CA ARG A 42 23.33 14.15 3.08
C ARG A 42 23.94 14.05 4.48
N LYS A 43 23.77 15.08 5.31
CA LYS A 43 24.27 15.09 6.71
C LYS A 43 23.58 14.04 7.59
N SER A 44 22.37 13.64 7.23
CA SER A 44 21.62 12.56 7.88
C SER A 44 21.99 11.15 7.36
N HIS A 45 23.05 11.03 6.55
CA HIS A 45 23.52 9.77 5.97
C HIS A 45 22.47 9.03 5.14
N LEU A 46 21.62 9.78 4.43
CA LEU A 46 20.58 9.19 3.58
C LEU A 46 21.16 8.32 2.45
N PRO A 47 22.20 8.72 1.68
CA PRO A 47 22.77 7.87 0.64
C PRO A 47 23.25 6.51 1.17
N GLU A 48 23.88 6.49 2.34
CA GLU A 48 24.33 5.26 3.00
C GLU A 48 23.14 4.39 3.43
N PHE A 49 22.08 5.00 3.98
CA PHE A 49 20.85 4.28 4.31
C PHE A 49 20.19 3.63 3.08
N ILE A 50 20.16 4.31 1.94
CA ILE A 50 19.59 3.78 0.68
C ILE A 50 20.36 2.53 0.26
N GLU A 51 21.69 2.60 0.26
CA GLU A 51 22.52 1.45 -0.09
C GLU A 51 22.37 0.31 0.92
N ASP A 52 22.31 0.61 2.22
CA ASP A 52 22.11 -0.38 3.29
C ASP A 52 20.75 -1.11 3.15
N LEU A 53 19.69 -0.36 2.83
CA LEU A 53 18.35 -0.92 2.58
C LEU A 53 18.36 -1.88 1.39
N LEU A 54 18.93 -1.46 0.26
CA LEU A 54 18.89 -2.22 -0.99
C LEU A 54 19.90 -3.36 -1.05
N SER A 55 20.96 -3.32 -0.24
CA SER A 55 21.98 -4.37 -0.15
C SER A 55 21.64 -5.47 0.86
N GLY A 56 20.57 -5.32 1.64
CA GLY A 56 20.16 -6.33 2.62
C GLY A 56 20.83 -6.21 3.97
N LYS A 57 21.36 -5.04 4.34
CA LYS A 57 21.78 -4.80 5.72
C LYS A 57 20.58 -4.78 6.66
N HIS A 58 20.86 -5.03 7.94
CA HIS A 58 19.85 -5.09 8.99
C HIS A 58 19.39 -3.68 9.40
N VAL A 59 18.57 -3.06 8.56
CA VAL A 59 18.02 -1.71 8.77
C VAL A 59 16.81 -1.71 9.71
N ASN A 60 16.17 -2.86 9.95
CA ASN A 60 15.16 -3.05 10.97
C ASN A 60 15.85 -3.40 12.30
N LEU A 61 16.26 -2.38 13.04
CA LEU A 61 17.14 -2.53 14.21
C LEU A 61 16.47 -3.20 15.40
N SER A 62 15.17 -3.00 15.62
CA SER A 62 14.47 -3.55 16.78
C SER A 62 14.23 -5.07 16.69
N GLU A 63 14.18 -5.60 15.47
CA GLU A 63 14.03 -7.03 15.21
C GLU A 63 15.32 -7.69 14.69
N ASP A 64 16.40 -6.91 14.52
CA ASP A 64 17.66 -7.31 13.89
C ASP A 64 17.44 -8.03 12.55
N ARG A 65 16.78 -7.33 11.61
CA ARG A 65 16.38 -7.88 10.31
C ARG A 65 16.69 -6.94 9.15
N PRO A 66 16.89 -7.47 7.94
CA PRO A 66 16.84 -6.66 6.73
C PRO A 66 15.40 -6.30 6.34
N ALA A 67 15.25 -5.32 5.46
CA ALA A 67 13.96 -4.90 4.89
C ALA A 67 13.97 -5.00 3.35
N LEU A 68 14.14 -6.22 2.84
CA LEU A 68 14.67 -6.48 1.50
C LEU A 68 13.60 -6.69 0.41
N HIS A 69 12.46 -6.01 0.52
CA HIS A 69 11.33 -6.15 -0.42
C HIS A 69 11.68 -5.83 -1.88
N SER A 70 12.69 -4.99 -2.13
CA SER A 70 13.22 -4.71 -3.47
C SER A 70 13.78 -5.95 -4.18
N ALA A 71 14.30 -6.94 -3.45
CA ALA A 71 14.77 -8.20 -4.05
C ALA A 71 13.64 -8.99 -4.73
N LEU A 72 12.39 -8.86 -4.25
CA LEU A 72 11.21 -9.53 -4.80
C LEU A 72 10.82 -9.06 -6.20
N ARG A 73 11.44 -7.97 -6.65
CA ARG A 73 11.22 -7.35 -7.95
C ARG A 73 12.54 -7.11 -8.69
N ASN A 74 13.65 -7.69 -8.24
CA ASN A 74 14.92 -7.60 -8.94
C ASN A 74 14.92 -8.45 -10.23
N LEU A 75 14.39 -7.90 -11.31
CA LEU A 75 14.30 -8.59 -12.61
C LEU A 75 15.64 -8.72 -13.33
N SER A 76 16.70 -8.04 -12.86
CA SER A 76 18.06 -8.31 -13.37
C SER A 76 18.56 -9.70 -12.98
N LYS A 77 17.92 -10.32 -11.97
CA LYS A 77 18.30 -11.64 -11.41
C LYS A 77 19.75 -11.67 -10.89
N SER A 78 20.34 -10.49 -10.68
CA SER A 78 21.65 -10.36 -10.07
C SER A 78 21.60 -10.80 -8.59
N PRO A 79 22.66 -11.40 -8.06
CA PRO A 79 22.68 -11.87 -6.68
C PRO A 79 22.35 -10.77 -5.68
N VAL A 80 21.54 -11.10 -4.67
CA VAL A 80 21.30 -10.24 -3.51
C VAL A 80 21.69 -11.03 -2.26
N ILE A 81 22.79 -10.62 -1.64
CA ILE A 81 23.41 -11.39 -0.55
C ILE A 81 22.82 -10.98 0.79
N LEU A 82 22.19 -11.94 1.47
CA LEU A 82 21.73 -11.82 2.85
C LEU A 82 22.45 -12.88 3.68
N ASP A 83 23.17 -12.48 4.73
CA ASP A 83 23.91 -13.38 5.63
C ASP A 83 24.81 -14.40 4.89
N GLY A 84 25.45 -13.93 3.81
CA GLY A 84 26.34 -14.75 2.97
C GLY A 84 25.64 -15.66 1.96
N GLN A 85 24.31 -15.60 1.84
CA GLN A 85 23.53 -16.39 0.89
C GLN A 85 22.81 -15.50 -0.13
N ASP A 86 22.83 -15.90 -1.40
CA ASP A 86 22.02 -15.26 -2.43
C ASP A 86 20.55 -15.69 -2.30
N VAL A 87 19.65 -14.72 -2.09
CA VAL A 87 18.21 -14.97 -1.93
C VAL A 87 17.49 -15.13 -3.27
N MET A 88 18.05 -14.63 -4.37
CA MET A 88 17.36 -14.56 -5.67
C MET A 88 16.93 -15.93 -6.24
N PRO A 89 17.70 -17.03 -6.12
CA PRO A 89 17.25 -18.34 -6.57
C PRO A 89 15.91 -18.77 -5.94
N SER A 90 15.69 -18.43 -4.67
CA SER A 90 14.43 -18.75 -3.98
C SER A 90 13.27 -17.88 -4.46
N VAL A 91 13.52 -16.60 -4.75
CA VAL A 91 12.56 -15.67 -5.36
C VAL A 91 12.12 -16.14 -6.74
N ILE A 92 13.09 -16.49 -7.60
CA ILE A 92 12.85 -16.98 -8.96
C ILE A 92 12.02 -18.27 -8.93
N LYS A 93 12.30 -19.17 -7.99
CA LYS A 93 11.51 -20.40 -7.83
C LYS A 93 10.04 -20.09 -7.49
N VAL A 94 9.77 -19.07 -6.67
CA VAL A 94 8.40 -18.65 -6.38
C VAL A 94 7.75 -18.07 -7.64
N TRP A 95 8.41 -17.19 -8.38
CA TRP A 95 7.90 -16.67 -9.65
C TRP A 95 7.52 -17.78 -10.64
N GLN A 96 8.39 -18.78 -10.83
CA GLN A 96 8.11 -19.94 -11.69
C GLN A 96 6.88 -20.73 -11.23
N ARG A 97 6.66 -20.87 -9.92
CA ARG A 97 5.48 -21.54 -9.39
C ARG A 97 4.21 -20.73 -9.61
N ILE A 98 4.28 -19.41 -9.48
CA ILE A 98 3.15 -18.50 -9.76
C ILE A 98 2.76 -18.63 -11.24
N ASP A 99 3.73 -18.52 -12.14
CA ASP A 99 3.51 -18.67 -13.58
C ASP A 99 2.91 -20.05 -13.94
N ALA A 100 3.47 -21.13 -13.37
CA ALA A 100 2.92 -22.47 -13.56
C ALA A 100 1.46 -22.56 -13.08
N LEU A 101 1.13 -22.00 -11.91
CA LEU A 101 -0.23 -22.04 -11.37
C LEU A 101 -1.22 -21.27 -12.24
N CYS A 102 -0.81 -20.12 -12.79
CA CYS A 102 -1.64 -19.35 -13.72
C CYS A 102 -2.20 -20.28 -14.80
N ASN A 103 -1.40 -21.20 -15.35
CA ASN A 103 -1.81 -22.07 -16.44
C ASN A 103 -2.54 -23.37 -16.01
N GLN A 104 -2.72 -23.64 -14.72
CA GLN A 104 -3.30 -24.89 -14.22
C GLN A 104 -4.80 -24.82 -13.91
N TRP A 105 -5.33 -23.64 -13.59
CA TRP A 105 -6.72 -23.51 -13.18
C TRP A 105 -7.67 -23.49 -14.38
N VAL A 106 -8.41 -24.59 -14.54
CA VAL A 106 -9.48 -24.75 -15.53
C VAL A 106 -10.83 -24.79 -14.80
N GLY A 107 -11.79 -23.99 -15.27
CA GLY A 107 -13.15 -23.97 -14.72
C GLY A 107 -13.29 -23.32 -13.34
N VAL A 108 -12.27 -22.61 -12.86
CA VAL A 108 -12.37 -21.80 -11.63
C VAL A 108 -13.11 -20.50 -11.96
N THR A 109 -14.17 -20.20 -11.22
CA THR A 109 -15.00 -19.00 -11.41
C THR A 109 -14.79 -17.97 -10.32
N ASP A 110 -14.36 -18.41 -9.14
CA ASP A 110 -14.26 -17.60 -7.94
C ASP A 110 -12.96 -17.90 -7.21
N VAL A 111 -12.35 -16.84 -6.67
CA VAL A 111 -11.21 -16.93 -5.76
C VAL A 111 -11.58 -16.16 -4.51
N ILE A 112 -11.59 -16.82 -3.36
CA ILE A 112 -11.73 -16.16 -2.05
C ILE A 112 -10.32 -15.96 -1.50
N HIS A 113 -9.84 -14.72 -1.55
CA HIS A 113 -8.58 -14.28 -0.98
C HIS A 113 -8.80 -13.86 0.47
N ILE A 114 -8.19 -14.58 1.41
CA ILE A 114 -8.32 -14.35 2.84
C ILE A 114 -7.03 -13.76 3.38
N GLY A 115 -7.07 -12.51 3.81
CA GLY A 115 -5.91 -11.80 4.35
C GLY A 115 -6.32 -10.43 4.88
N ILE A 116 -5.57 -9.87 5.84
CA ILE A 116 -5.85 -8.56 6.44
C ILE A 116 -4.61 -7.66 6.38
N GLY A 117 -4.83 -6.35 6.31
CA GLY A 117 -3.76 -5.35 6.25
C GLY A 117 -2.87 -5.56 5.03
N GLY A 118 -1.57 -5.81 5.27
CA GLY A 118 -0.58 -5.94 4.20
C GLY A 118 -0.80 -7.15 3.30
N SER A 119 -1.54 -8.14 3.79
CA SER A 119 -1.95 -9.31 3.00
C SER A 119 -3.14 -9.05 2.08
N ASP A 120 -3.76 -7.86 2.14
CA ASP A 120 -4.97 -7.51 1.38
C ASP A 120 -4.81 -6.22 0.57
N PHE A 121 -4.41 -5.10 1.20
CA PHE A 121 -4.47 -3.78 0.56
C PHE A 121 -3.68 -3.67 -0.74
N GLY A 122 -2.46 -4.23 -0.79
CA GLY A 122 -1.63 -4.21 -1.99
C GLY A 122 -2.25 -5.01 -3.15
N PRO A 123 -2.54 -6.32 -2.96
CA PRO A 123 -3.22 -7.12 -3.98
C PRO A 123 -4.58 -6.54 -4.42
N ARG A 124 -5.39 -6.04 -3.48
CA ARG A 124 -6.69 -5.43 -3.76
C ARG A 124 -6.55 -4.16 -4.60
N LEU A 125 -5.64 -3.27 -4.22
CA LEU A 125 -5.31 -2.08 -5.02
C LEU A 125 -4.92 -2.46 -6.44
N ALA A 126 -4.01 -3.42 -6.61
CA ALA A 126 -3.54 -3.80 -7.94
C ALA A 126 -4.64 -4.42 -8.79
N ILE A 127 -5.51 -5.25 -8.21
CA ILE A 127 -6.65 -5.81 -8.94
C ILE A 127 -7.65 -4.73 -9.34
N GLU A 128 -8.06 -3.87 -8.43
CA GLU A 128 -9.04 -2.82 -8.73
C GLU A 128 -8.50 -1.80 -9.74
N ALA A 129 -7.21 -1.44 -9.64
CA ALA A 129 -6.57 -0.51 -10.58
C ALA A 129 -6.46 -1.10 -11.98
N LEU A 130 -5.98 -2.33 -12.11
CA LEU A 130 -5.76 -2.96 -13.42
C LEU A 130 -7.06 -3.39 -14.10
N ALA A 131 -8.16 -3.56 -13.36
CA ALA A 131 -9.49 -3.79 -13.93
C ALA A 131 -9.97 -2.64 -14.85
N HIS A 132 -9.38 -1.44 -14.72
CA HIS A 132 -9.72 -0.28 -15.54
C HIS A 132 -8.84 -0.16 -16.80
N VAL A 133 -7.81 -0.98 -16.96
CA VAL A 133 -6.86 -0.87 -18.08
C VAL A 133 -7.41 -1.68 -19.28
N PRO A 134 -7.85 -1.04 -20.38
CA PRO A 134 -8.54 -1.74 -21.47
C PRO A 134 -7.71 -2.85 -22.14
N GLU A 135 -6.38 -2.71 -22.15
CA GLU A 135 -5.46 -3.65 -22.78
C GLU A 135 -5.16 -4.89 -21.93
N ILE A 136 -5.59 -4.92 -20.66
CA ILE A 136 -5.35 -6.04 -19.75
C ILE A 136 -6.58 -6.94 -19.72
N GLU A 137 -6.47 -8.11 -20.34
CA GLU A 137 -7.54 -9.10 -20.31
C GLU A 137 -7.63 -9.80 -18.94
N SER A 138 -8.81 -9.72 -18.34
CA SER A 138 -9.16 -10.52 -17.17
C SER A 138 -9.39 -11.98 -17.57
N ARG A 139 -8.87 -12.92 -16.77
CA ARG A 139 -9.08 -14.36 -16.96
C ARG A 139 -10.47 -14.85 -16.52
N GLY A 140 -11.40 -13.92 -16.27
CA GLY A 140 -12.82 -14.20 -16.03
C GLY A 140 -13.16 -14.69 -14.62
N MET A 141 -12.19 -14.77 -13.72
CA MET A 141 -12.43 -15.11 -12.31
C MET A 141 -12.97 -13.90 -11.54
N ARG A 142 -13.88 -14.16 -10.61
CA ARG A 142 -14.29 -13.19 -9.60
C ARG A 142 -13.37 -13.27 -8.39
N MET A 143 -12.63 -12.20 -8.13
CA MET A 143 -11.79 -12.09 -6.95
C MET A 143 -12.61 -11.54 -5.78
N HIS A 144 -12.73 -12.30 -4.70
CA HIS A 144 -13.42 -11.91 -3.47
C HIS A 144 -12.39 -11.74 -2.36
N PHE A 145 -12.24 -10.52 -1.86
CA PHE A 145 -11.36 -10.24 -0.75
C PHE A 145 -12.13 -10.33 0.58
N LEU A 146 -11.68 -11.21 1.46
CA LEU A 146 -12.22 -11.44 2.80
C LEU A 146 -11.15 -11.08 3.84
N ALA A 147 -11.28 -9.91 4.44
CA ALA A 147 -10.27 -9.36 5.34
C ALA A 147 -10.77 -9.24 6.78
N ASN A 148 -11.98 -8.72 6.97
CA ASN A 148 -12.54 -8.45 8.28
C ASN A 148 -13.05 -9.76 8.92
N ILE A 149 -12.97 -9.86 10.25
CA ILE A 149 -13.57 -10.96 11.01
C ILE A 149 -15.10 -10.84 11.09
N ASP A 150 -15.63 -9.65 10.82
CA ASP A 150 -17.07 -9.44 10.69
C ASP A 150 -17.66 -10.32 9.56
N THR A 151 -18.40 -11.34 9.98
CA THR A 151 -19.03 -12.33 9.09
C THR A 151 -20.01 -11.72 8.08
N ALA A 152 -20.43 -10.47 8.22
CA ALA A 152 -21.20 -9.77 7.19
C ALA A 152 -20.43 -9.68 5.86
N GLU A 153 -19.10 -9.49 5.88
CA GLU A 153 -18.27 -9.50 4.68
C GLU A 153 -18.30 -10.88 4.01
N LEU A 154 -18.09 -11.94 4.80
CA LEU A 154 -18.17 -13.33 4.33
C LEU A 154 -19.56 -13.64 3.75
N ALA A 155 -20.63 -13.31 4.46
CA ALA A 155 -22.00 -13.58 4.02
C ALA A 155 -22.27 -13.00 2.63
N ARG A 156 -21.83 -11.74 2.38
CA ARG A 156 -21.94 -11.08 1.08
C ARG A 156 -21.15 -11.82 -0.02
N ILE A 157 -19.95 -12.29 0.29
CA ILE A 157 -19.13 -13.09 -0.66
C ILE A 157 -19.84 -14.40 -1.00
N LEU A 158 -20.34 -15.12 0.01
CA LEU A 158 -20.97 -16.43 -0.18
C LEU A 158 -22.29 -16.37 -0.98
N THR A 159 -22.95 -15.20 -1.08
CA THR A 159 -24.10 -15.03 -2.00
C THR A 159 -23.73 -15.10 -3.48
N LYS A 160 -22.45 -14.93 -3.83
CA LYS A 160 -21.97 -14.87 -5.21
C LYS A 160 -21.05 -16.05 -5.56
N ALA A 161 -20.26 -16.52 -4.61
CA ALA A 161 -19.27 -17.56 -4.84
C ALA A 161 -19.92 -18.92 -5.13
N LEU A 162 -19.37 -19.65 -6.11
CA LEU A 162 -19.84 -20.97 -6.48
C LEU A 162 -18.92 -22.07 -5.88
N PRO A 163 -19.39 -22.87 -4.90
CA PRO A 163 -18.50 -23.69 -4.07
C PRO A 163 -17.68 -24.72 -4.86
N HIS A 164 -18.26 -25.37 -5.88
CA HIS A 164 -17.55 -26.37 -6.69
C HIS A 164 -16.50 -25.79 -7.66
N SER A 165 -16.54 -24.49 -7.93
CA SER A 165 -15.61 -23.77 -8.83
C SER A 165 -14.87 -22.64 -8.11
N THR A 166 -14.83 -22.67 -6.77
CA THR A 166 -14.09 -21.72 -5.94
C THR A 166 -12.69 -22.26 -5.59
N ARG A 167 -11.71 -21.37 -5.54
CA ARG A 167 -10.41 -21.59 -4.87
C ARG A 167 -10.24 -20.61 -3.71
N VAL A 168 -9.53 -21.03 -2.67
CA VAL A 168 -9.33 -20.23 -1.46
C VAL A 168 -7.84 -20.02 -1.27
N ILE A 169 -7.42 -18.76 -1.21
CA ILE A 169 -6.02 -18.37 -0.97
C ILE A 169 -5.94 -17.77 0.44
N ILE A 170 -5.25 -18.45 1.35
CA ILE A 170 -5.07 -18.02 2.74
C ILE A 170 -3.72 -17.33 2.87
N VAL A 171 -3.72 -16.03 3.14
CA VAL A 171 -2.52 -15.20 3.20
C VAL A 171 -2.29 -14.71 4.62
N SER A 172 -1.27 -15.27 5.27
CA SER A 172 -0.85 -14.85 6.61
C SER A 172 0.61 -15.24 6.84
N LYS A 173 1.45 -14.26 7.21
CA LYS A 173 2.88 -14.49 7.49
C LYS A 173 3.09 -15.57 8.55
N SER A 174 2.44 -15.39 9.71
CA SER A 174 2.54 -16.32 10.84
C SER A 174 1.61 -17.52 10.73
N PHE A 175 0.58 -17.44 9.88
CA PHE A 175 -0.53 -18.40 9.83
C PHE A 175 -1.29 -18.53 11.16
N THR A 176 -1.21 -17.51 12.01
CA THR A 176 -1.88 -17.45 13.32
C THR A 176 -2.74 -16.20 13.51
N THR A 177 -2.80 -15.31 12.51
CA THR A 177 -3.67 -14.12 12.54
C THR A 177 -5.10 -14.56 12.80
N LEU A 178 -5.72 -14.02 13.86
CA LEU A 178 -6.99 -14.50 14.38
C LEU A 178 -8.09 -14.39 13.31
N GLU A 179 -8.24 -13.20 12.73
CA GLU A 179 -9.21 -12.86 11.71
C GLU A 179 -9.07 -13.79 10.49
N THR A 180 -7.86 -13.91 9.95
CA THR A 180 -7.56 -14.78 8.81
C THR A 180 -7.87 -16.24 9.10
N THR A 181 -7.49 -16.73 10.29
CA THR A 181 -7.68 -18.15 10.65
C THR A 181 -9.15 -18.48 10.87
N MET A 182 -9.91 -17.58 11.50
CA MET A 182 -11.34 -17.75 11.69
C MET A 182 -12.10 -17.72 10.36
N ASN A 183 -11.76 -16.77 9.48
CA ASN A 183 -12.31 -16.70 8.13
C ASN A 183 -11.98 -17.95 7.30
N ALA A 184 -10.76 -18.45 7.36
CA ALA A 184 -10.37 -19.67 6.67
C ALA A 184 -11.18 -20.88 7.15
N LYS A 185 -11.38 -21.03 8.47
CA LYS A 185 -12.23 -22.08 9.04
C LYS A 185 -13.69 -21.95 8.58
N ALA A 186 -14.23 -20.73 8.55
CA ALA A 186 -15.60 -20.48 8.12
C ALA A 186 -15.81 -20.82 6.63
N VAL A 187 -14.86 -20.47 5.76
CA VAL A 187 -14.93 -20.82 4.33
C VAL A 187 -14.80 -22.34 4.13
N VAL A 188 -13.92 -23.02 4.88
CA VAL A 188 -13.82 -24.48 4.85
C VAL A 188 -15.13 -25.15 5.30
N ALA A 189 -15.76 -24.64 6.36
CA ALA A 189 -17.06 -25.12 6.80
C ALA A 189 -18.13 -24.92 5.70
N TRP A 190 -18.18 -23.74 5.08
CA TRP A 190 -19.09 -23.47 3.97
C TRP A 190 -18.88 -24.42 2.77
N LEU A 191 -17.63 -24.70 2.37
CA LEU A 191 -17.35 -25.66 1.30
C LEU A 191 -17.84 -27.06 1.66
N LYS A 192 -17.64 -27.49 2.91
CA LYS A 192 -18.11 -28.79 3.41
C LYS A 192 -19.63 -28.86 3.42
N ASP A 193 -20.31 -27.83 3.93
CA ASP A 193 -21.77 -27.76 4.00
C ASP A 193 -22.40 -27.67 2.60
N SER A 194 -21.63 -27.19 1.62
CA SER A 194 -21.99 -27.19 0.19
C SER A 194 -21.77 -28.55 -0.50
N GLY A 195 -21.44 -29.61 0.25
CA GLY A 195 -21.34 -30.98 -0.26
C GLY A 195 -19.97 -31.36 -0.85
N LEU A 196 -18.91 -30.56 -0.66
CA LEU A 196 -17.57 -30.95 -1.08
C LEU A 196 -16.99 -32.00 -0.11
N THR A 197 -16.35 -33.02 -0.69
CA THR A 197 -15.56 -34.00 0.08
C THR A 197 -14.29 -33.37 0.64
N GLN A 198 -13.72 -33.94 1.70
CA GLN A 198 -12.45 -33.47 2.28
C GLN A 198 -11.33 -33.36 1.23
N ARG A 199 -11.26 -34.31 0.30
CA ARG A 199 -10.28 -34.28 -0.80
C ARG A 199 -10.50 -33.09 -1.74
N GLN A 200 -11.75 -32.76 -2.07
CA GLN A 200 -12.05 -31.59 -2.91
C GLN A 200 -11.73 -30.29 -2.17
N ILE A 201 -12.00 -30.22 -0.87
CA ILE A 201 -11.64 -29.07 -0.03
C ILE A 201 -10.13 -28.87 -0.04
N ASN A 202 -9.33 -29.89 0.31
CA ASN A 202 -7.87 -29.78 0.34
C ASN A 202 -7.29 -29.27 -0.99
N LYS A 203 -7.83 -29.75 -2.11
CA LYS A 203 -7.43 -29.29 -3.46
C LYS A 203 -7.86 -27.86 -3.79
N ALA A 204 -8.86 -27.33 -3.11
CA ALA A 204 -9.32 -25.96 -3.28
C ALA A 204 -8.53 -24.95 -2.43
N LEU A 205 -7.76 -25.42 -1.43
CA LEU A 205 -7.01 -24.57 -0.51
C LEU A 205 -5.58 -24.31 -1.01
N PHE A 206 -5.19 -23.04 -0.95
CA PHE A 206 -3.86 -22.52 -1.22
C PHE A 206 -3.43 -21.65 -0.05
N ALA A 207 -2.12 -21.57 0.20
CA ALA A 207 -1.58 -20.72 1.26
C ALA A 207 -0.40 -19.88 0.77
N VAL A 208 -0.32 -18.65 1.25
CA VAL A 208 0.82 -17.76 1.11
C VAL A 208 1.32 -17.41 2.52
N THR A 209 2.49 -17.94 2.90
CA THR A 209 2.94 -17.88 4.30
C THR A 209 4.44 -18.08 4.46
N ALA A 210 5.03 -17.56 5.54
CA ALA A 210 6.35 -17.97 6.00
C ALA A 210 6.27 -19.24 6.89
N ASN A 211 5.11 -19.51 7.50
CA ASN A 211 4.87 -20.66 8.38
C ASN A 211 4.29 -21.87 7.61
N VAL A 212 5.16 -22.54 6.85
CA VAL A 212 4.79 -23.74 6.06
C VAL A 212 4.18 -24.84 6.94
N SER A 213 4.71 -25.06 8.15
CA SER A 213 4.16 -26.05 9.09
C SER A 213 2.73 -25.75 9.51
N GLY A 214 2.39 -24.48 9.76
CA GLY A 214 1.04 -24.05 10.12
C GLY A 214 0.05 -24.30 8.98
N ALA A 215 0.42 -23.98 7.74
CA ALA A 215 -0.42 -24.25 6.57
C ALA A 215 -0.65 -25.75 6.33
N LYS A 216 0.40 -26.59 6.47
CA LYS A 216 0.25 -28.05 6.38
C LYS A 216 -0.67 -28.59 7.48
N ALA A 217 -0.51 -28.13 8.72
CA ALA A 217 -1.36 -28.54 9.85
C ALA A 217 -2.83 -28.14 9.66
N PHE A 218 -3.09 -27.04 8.95
CA PHE A 218 -4.44 -26.62 8.57
C PHE A 218 -5.08 -27.51 7.48
N GLY A 219 -4.27 -28.25 6.72
CA GLY A 219 -4.74 -29.14 5.65
C GLY A 219 -4.44 -28.65 4.23
N VAL A 220 -3.58 -27.64 4.06
CA VAL A 220 -3.11 -27.18 2.75
C VAL A 220 -2.05 -28.14 2.22
N GLU A 221 -2.21 -28.62 0.99
CA GLU A 221 -1.25 -29.50 0.32
C GLU A 221 0.08 -28.75 0.08
N GLU A 222 1.22 -29.43 0.26
CA GLU A 222 2.54 -28.80 0.19
C GLU A 222 2.80 -28.05 -1.12
N GLU A 223 2.32 -28.61 -2.24
CA GLU A 223 2.42 -28.01 -3.57
C GLU A 223 1.59 -26.73 -3.73
N HIS A 224 0.57 -26.53 -2.89
CA HIS A 224 -0.28 -25.34 -2.83
C HIS A 224 0.19 -24.28 -1.82
N ILE A 225 1.33 -24.51 -1.15
CA ILE A 225 1.93 -23.54 -0.22
C ILE A 225 3.00 -22.72 -0.95
N PHE A 226 2.76 -21.42 -1.09
CA PHE A 226 3.67 -20.44 -1.68
C PHE A 226 4.41 -19.70 -0.56
N PRO A 227 5.71 -19.99 -0.34
CA PRO A 227 6.44 -19.35 0.74
C PRO A 227 6.78 -17.91 0.43
N PHE A 228 6.95 -17.11 1.48
CA PHE A 228 7.68 -15.84 1.44
C PHE A 228 8.50 -15.69 2.72
N TRP A 229 9.35 -14.66 2.78
CA TRP A 229 10.43 -14.58 3.77
C TRP A 229 10.19 -13.56 4.88
N ASP A 230 10.87 -13.74 6.01
CA ASP A 230 10.73 -12.87 7.17
C ASP A 230 11.22 -11.43 6.96
N TRP A 231 12.13 -11.23 6.02
CA TRP A 231 12.61 -9.91 5.59
C TRP A 231 11.61 -9.13 4.73
N VAL A 232 10.46 -9.74 4.40
CA VAL A 232 9.34 -9.07 3.76
C VAL A 232 8.38 -8.57 4.83
N GLY A 233 8.31 -7.25 4.98
CA GLY A 233 7.31 -6.58 5.81
C GLY A 233 5.91 -6.71 5.19
N GLY A 234 4.86 -6.88 5.99
CA GLY A 234 3.49 -7.09 5.49
C GLY A 234 3.03 -5.99 4.54
N ARG A 235 3.22 -4.72 4.92
CA ARG A 235 2.89 -3.55 4.09
C ARG A 235 3.77 -3.32 2.86
N TYR A 236 4.82 -4.14 2.70
CA TYR A 236 5.73 -4.18 1.54
C TYR A 236 5.66 -5.53 0.79
N SER A 237 4.60 -6.32 1.00
CA SER A 237 4.60 -7.74 0.61
C SER A 237 4.00 -8.05 -0.76
N VAL A 238 3.31 -7.10 -1.41
CA VAL A 238 2.58 -7.32 -2.68
C VAL A 238 3.44 -7.89 -3.81
N TRP A 239 4.76 -7.67 -3.75
CA TRP A 239 5.75 -8.15 -4.73
C TRP A 239 6.08 -9.65 -4.58
N SER A 240 5.77 -10.24 -3.43
CA SER A 240 6.00 -11.65 -3.13
C SER A 240 4.86 -12.53 -3.66
N ALA A 241 4.77 -13.77 -3.18
CA ALA A 241 3.59 -14.61 -3.37
C ALA A 241 2.29 -13.98 -2.85
N VAL A 242 2.32 -12.92 -2.04
CA VAL A 242 1.11 -12.16 -1.67
C VAL A 242 0.45 -11.54 -2.90
N GLY A 243 1.22 -11.20 -3.94
CA GLY A 243 0.73 -10.73 -5.23
C GLY A 243 0.15 -11.83 -6.14
N LEU A 244 0.11 -13.09 -5.69
CA LEU A 244 -0.45 -14.22 -6.45
C LEU A 244 -1.85 -13.93 -7.06
N PRO A 245 -2.80 -13.29 -6.36
CA PRO A 245 -4.10 -12.95 -6.95
C PRO A 245 -4.00 -12.11 -8.23
N ILE A 246 -3.01 -11.20 -8.31
CA ILE A 246 -2.79 -10.32 -9.48
C ILE A 246 -2.40 -11.18 -10.69
N ALA A 247 -1.40 -12.05 -10.50
CA ALA A 247 -0.94 -12.97 -11.54
C ALA A 247 -2.04 -13.95 -11.97
N LEU A 248 -2.85 -14.42 -11.03
CA LEU A 248 -3.98 -15.30 -11.35
C LEU A 248 -5.05 -14.58 -12.18
N GLN A 249 -5.37 -13.34 -11.82
CA GLN A 249 -6.41 -12.55 -12.49
C GLN A 249 -6.02 -12.11 -13.90
N TYR A 250 -4.77 -11.65 -14.10
CA TYR A 250 -4.32 -10.99 -15.33
C TYR A 250 -3.18 -11.72 -16.05
N GLY A 251 -2.70 -12.83 -15.50
CA GLY A 251 -1.57 -13.58 -16.03
C GLY A 251 -0.22 -13.15 -15.45
N PHE A 252 0.75 -14.06 -15.50
CA PHE A 252 2.08 -13.82 -14.94
C PHE A 252 2.83 -12.70 -15.66
N LYS A 253 2.64 -12.54 -16.98
CA LYS A 253 3.26 -11.45 -17.75
C LYS A 253 2.88 -10.07 -17.19
N THR A 254 1.60 -9.84 -16.89
CA THR A 254 1.14 -8.59 -16.26
C THR A 254 1.74 -8.41 -14.88
N PHE A 255 1.88 -9.50 -14.10
CA PHE A 255 2.57 -9.43 -12.82
C PHE A 255 4.06 -9.11 -12.97
N GLU A 256 4.75 -9.68 -13.96
CA GLU A 256 6.15 -9.36 -14.28
C GLU A 256 6.32 -7.90 -14.70
N GLU A 257 5.41 -7.34 -15.51
CA GLU A 257 5.40 -5.91 -15.87
C GLU A 257 5.21 -5.02 -14.63
N PHE A 258 4.35 -5.43 -13.69
CA PHE A 258 4.17 -4.76 -12.40
C PHE A 258 5.45 -4.80 -11.54
N LEU A 259 6.14 -5.93 -11.48
CA LEU A 259 7.47 -6.02 -10.85
C LEU A 259 8.49 -5.13 -11.58
N ALA A 260 8.45 -5.06 -12.91
CA ALA A 260 9.40 -4.31 -13.72
C ALA A 260 9.34 -2.81 -13.46
N GLY A 261 8.14 -2.25 -13.34
CA GLY A 261 8.00 -0.82 -13.01
C GLY A 261 8.53 -0.49 -11.63
N ALA A 262 8.26 -1.36 -10.66
CA ALA A 262 8.75 -1.21 -9.30
C ALA A 262 10.29 -1.34 -9.24
N HIS A 263 10.87 -2.29 -9.99
CA HIS A 263 12.32 -2.43 -10.15
C HIS A 263 12.96 -1.17 -10.77
N ALA A 264 12.34 -0.60 -11.80
CA ALA A 264 12.84 0.61 -12.44
C ALA A 264 12.90 1.79 -11.46
N MET A 265 11.89 1.93 -10.60
CA MET A 265 11.88 2.96 -9.55
C MET A 265 12.89 2.68 -8.44
N ASP A 266 13.16 1.42 -8.09
CA ASP A 266 14.26 1.08 -7.16
C ASP A 266 15.63 1.43 -7.73
N LEU A 267 15.85 1.17 -9.03
CA LEU A 267 17.10 1.55 -9.70
C LEU A 267 17.26 3.07 -9.74
N HIS A 268 16.18 3.81 -9.97
CA HIS A 268 16.18 5.27 -9.84
C HIS A 268 16.53 5.69 -8.41
N PHE A 269 15.84 5.12 -7.42
CA PHE A 269 16.07 5.45 -6.00
C PHE A 269 17.51 5.19 -5.56
N ARG A 270 18.14 4.12 -6.06
CA ARG A 270 19.53 3.79 -5.75
C ARG A 270 20.55 4.73 -6.39
N ASN A 271 20.34 5.07 -7.67
CA ASN A 271 21.41 5.63 -8.50
C ASN A 271 21.29 7.14 -8.74
N ALA A 272 20.09 7.72 -8.62
CA ALA A 272 19.89 9.13 -8.91
C ALA A 272 20.49 10.04 -7.82
N PRO A 273 21.13 11.17 -8.18
CA PRO A 273 21.46 12.22 -7.22
C PRO A 273 20.24 12.65 -6.42
N LEU A 274 20.41 13.04 -5.14
CA LEU A 274 19.27 13.39 -4.27
C LEU A 274 18.37 14.48 -4.85
N GLU A 275 18.95 15.43 -5.57
CA GLU A 275 18.27 16.53 -6.27
C GLU A 275 17.36 16.09 -7.43
N GLU A 276 17.57 14.88 -7.96
CA GLU A 276 16.79 14.27 -9.05
C GLU A 276 15.97 13.07 -8.57
N ASN A 277 16.14 12.68 -7.31
CA ASN A 277 15.58 11.46 -6.76
C ASN A 277 14.15 11.70 -6.24
N LEU A 278 13.15 11.43 -7.08
CA LEU A 278 11.71 11.59 -6.79
C LEU A 278 11.28 11.17 -5.36
N PRO A 279 11.55 9.93 -4.88
CA PRO A 279 11.26 9.55 -3.49
C PRO A 279 11.85 10.52 -2.45
N VAL A 280 13.10 10.97 -2.66
CA VAL A 280 13.80 11.89 -1.76
C VAL A 280 13.21 13.29 -1.81
N ILE A 281 12.94 13.81 -3.01
CA ILE A 281 12.33 15.13 -3.21
C ILE A 281 10.98 15.19 -2.49
N MET A 282 10.13 14.18 -2.68
CA MET A 282 8.83 14.10 -1.99
C MET A 282 8.99 14.04 -0.46
N ALA A 283 9.96 13.27 0.04
CA ALA A 283 10.20 13.13 1.47
C ALA A 283 10.68 14.44 2.12
N VAL A 284 11.68 15.11 1.52
CA VAL A 284 12.21 16.37 2.08
C VAL A 284 11.22 17.53 1.92
N ALA A 285 10.37 17.52 0.89
CA ALA A 285 9.27 18.47 0.76
C ALA A 285 8.28 18.33 1.93
N LEU A 286 7.83 17.10 2.24
CA LEU A 286 6.93 16.87 3.36
C LEU A 286 7.57 17.27 4.70
N LEU A 287 8.85 16.94 4.90
CA LEU A 287 9.60 17.34 6.08
C LEU A 287 9.65 18.88 6.21
N HIS A 288 9.94 19.58 5.13
CA HIS A 288 9.92 21.05 5.11
C HIS A 288 8.55 21.60 5.52
N GLN A 289 7.47 21.04 4.97
CA GLN A 289 6.13 21.50 5.33
C GLN A 289 5.81 21.20 6.80
N GLN A 290 6.19 20.05 7.34
CA GLN A 290 6.03 19.74 8.76
C GLN A 290 6.73 20.76 9.66
N GLU A 291 7.92 21.21 9.29
CA GLU A 291 8.65 22.22 10.05
C GLU A 291 8.04 23.62 9.91
N LYS A 292 7.64 24.00 8.70
CA LYS A 292 7.12 25.34 8.39
C LYS A 292 5.68 25.55 8.86
N ASN A 293 4.82 24.55 8.65
CA ASN A 293 3.37 24.63 8.79
C ASN A 293 2.82 23.69 9.88
N GLY A 294 3.67 22.95 10.59
CA GLY A 294 3.23 22.07 11.68
C GLY A 294 2.38 20.88 11.24
N ILE A 295 2.51 20.45 9.98
CA ILE A 295 1.63 19.47 9.32
C ILE A 295 1.37 18.22 10.17
N LYS A 296 0.09 17.91 10.35
CA LYS A 296 -0.42 16.69 11.02
C LYS A 296 -1.21 15.77 10.11
N SER A 297 -1.57 16.23 8.93
CA SER A 297 -2.36 15.47 7.95
C SER A 297 -1.79 15.67 6.54
N TYR A 298 -1.90 14.66 5.71
CA TYR A 298 -1.41 14.65 4.32
C TYR A 298 -2.44 13.91 3.45
N ALA A 299 -2.70 14.44 2.26
CA ALA A 299 -3.70 13.88 1.36
C ALA A 299 -3.07 13.34 0.07
N ALA A 300 -3.46 12.12 -0.33
CA ALA A 300 -3.16 11.58 -1.66
C ALA A 300 -4.46 11.56 -2.47
N ILE A 301 -4.55 12.38 -3.52
CA ILE A 301 -5.76 12.56 -4.31
C ILE A 301 -5.52 12.14 -5.76
N PRO A 302 -5.82 10.88 -6.12
CA PRO A 302 -5.70 10.44 -7.49
C PRO A 302 -6.86 10.95 -8.34
N TYR A 303 -6.58 11.69 -9.40
CA TYR A 303 -7.52 12.02 -10.48
C TYR A 303 -7.61 10.85 -11.47
N ALA A 304 -7.96 9.70 -10.92
CA ALA A 304 -8.17 8.42 -11.58
C ALA A 304 -8.99 7.53 -10.64
N ASP A 305 -10.22 7.18 -11.03
CA ASP A 305 -11.11 6.34 -10.21
C ASP A 305 -10.50 4.96 -9.93
N ALA A 306 -9.76 4.42 -10.92
CA ALA A 306 -8.96 3.20 -10.81
C ALA A 306 -8.01 3.17 -9.60
N LEU A 307 -7.62 4.33 -9.06
CA LEU A 307 -6.71 4.44 -7.93
C LEU A 307 -7.42 4.79 -6.61
N ASP A 308 -8.74 4.61 -6.46
CA ASP A 308 -9.44 4.90 -5.18
C ASP A 308 -9.00 4.01 -3.99
N TRP A 309 -8.37 2.87 -4.28
CA TRP A 309 -7.72 2.04 -3.25
C TRP A 309 -6.32 2.53 -2.87
N PHE A 310 -5.71 3.41 -3.66
CA PHE A 310 -4.34 3.87 -3.43
C PHE A 310 -4.18 4.58 -2.08
N PRO A 311 -5.06 5.53 -1.68
CA PRO A 311 -4.95 6.16 -0.36
C PRO A 311 -5.10 5.18 0.80
N LYS A 312 -5.92 4.12 0.65
CA LYS A 312 -6.12 3.07 1.68
C LYS A 312 -4.88 2.20 1.86
N TRP A 313 -4.23 1.84 0.75
CA TRP A 313 -2.93 1.17 0.79
C TRP A 313 -1.85 2.07 1.40
N LEU A 314 -1.81 3.33 0.99
CA LEU A 314 -0.81 4.29 1.48
C LEU A 314 -0.96 4.57 2.97
N GLN A 315 -2.19 4.58 3.51
CA GLN A 315 -2.44 4.68 4.95
C GLN A 315 -1.66 3.63 5.73
N GLN A 316 -1.75 2.36 5.33
CA GLN A 316 -1.00 1.32 6.01
C GLN A 316 0.50 1.51 5.79
N LEU A 317 0.94 1.75 4.55
CA LEU A 317 2.36 1.90 4.24
C LEU A 317 3.01 3.00 5.10
N ASP A 318 2.46 4.21 5.09
CA ASP A 318 3.06 5.36 5.78
C ASP A 318 2.80 5.34 7.28
N MET A 319 1.55 5.16 7.72
CA MET A 319 1.20 5.34 9.12
C MET A 319 1.71 4.17 9.98
N GLU A 320 1.68 2.94 9.47
CA GLU A 320 2.23 1.79 10.21
C GLU A 320 3.77 1.77 10.16
N SER A 321 4.40 2.24 9.06
CA SER A 321 5.86 2.38 9.00
C SER A 321 6.36 3.49 9.92
N ASN A 322 5.78 4.67 9.81
CA ASN A 322 6.37 5.90 10.29
C ASN A 322 5.58 6.58 11.43
N GLY A 323 4.45 6.01 11.86
CA GLY A 323 3.70 6.42 13.05
C GLY A 323 4.39 5.99 14.34
N LYS A 324 5.60 6.51 14.59
CA LYS A 324 6.44 6.15 15.73
C LYS A 324 6.53 7.30 16.72
N SER A 325 6.87 6.99 17.97
CA SER A 325 7.08 7.98 19.04
C SER A 325 8.53 8.07 19.50
N VAL A 326 9.35 7.06 19.16
CA VAL A 326 10.76 6.96 19.54
C VAL A 326 11.63 6.73 18.31
N GLY A 327 12.83 7.32 18.33
CA GLY A 327 13.82 7.18 17.29
C GLY A 327 14.65 5.92 17.45
N LYS A 328 15.54 5.67 16.48
CA LYS A 328 16.48 4.53 16.48
C LYS A 328 17.44 4.55 17.68
N ASP A 329 17.65 5.71 18.29
CA ASP A 329 18.45 5.90 19.50
C ASP A 329 17.65 5.79 20.81
N GLY A 330 16.37 5.41 20.72
CA GLY A 330 15.46 5.25 21.86
C GLY A 330 14.90 6.56 22.42
N LYS A 331 15.20 7.72 21.81
CA LYS A 331 14.73 9.02 22.29
C LYS A 331 13.41 9.44 21.62
N PRO A 332 12.60 10.29 22.26
CA PRO A 332 11.41 10.85 21.62
C PRO A 332 11.73 11.61 20.32
N ILE A 333 10.88 11.47 19.31
CA ILE A 333 11.04 12.17 18.03
C ILE A 333 10.21 13.45 17.94
N LYS A 334 10.66 14.38 17.10
CA LYS A 334 9.98 15.65 16.82
C LYS A 334 8.82 15.48 15.83
N HIS A 335 9.03 14.67 14.79
CA HIS A 335 8.08 14.44 13.71
C HIS A 335 7.92 12.94 13.45
N SER A 336 6.72 12.55 13.02
CA SER A 336 6.33 11.21 12.62
C SER A 336 5.43 11.31 11.38
N SER A 337 4.92 10.17 10.89
CA SER A 337 3.92 10.18 9.82
C SER A 337 2.77 11.13 10.14
N PRO A 338 2.40 12.06 9.24
CA PRO A 338 1.10 12.70 9.32
C PRO A 338 0.00 11.65 9.11
N ILE A 339 -1.23 12.01 9.46
CA ILE A 339 -2.43 11.23 9.13
C ILE A 339 -2.61 11.25 7.62
N VAL A 340 -2.54 10.08 7.00
CA VAL A 340 -2.75 9.92 5.56
C VAL A 340 -4.22 9.67 5.28
N PHE A 341 -4.77 10.36 4.27
CA PHE A 341 -6.12 10.08 3.77
C PHE A 341 -6.27 10.49 2.31
N GLY A 342 -7.42 10.15 1.73
CA GLY A 342 -7.74 10.54 0.37
C GLY A 342 -8.83 9.67 -0.25
N SER A 343 -9.28 10.09 -1.42
CA SER A 343 -10.19 9.38 -2.31
C SER A 343 -10.01 9.93 -3.73
N ALA A 344 -10.54 9.24 -4.73
CA ALA A 344 -10.41 9.69 -6.11
C ALA A 344 -10.99 11.10 -6.33
N GLY A 345 -10.28 11.91 -7.11
CA GLY A 345 -10.80 13.12 -7.74
C GLY A 345 -11.66 12.76 -8.95
N SER A 346 -12.75 13.47 -9.24
CA SER A 346 -13.24 14.68 -8.57
C SER A 346 -14.12 14.43 -7.33
N ASN A 347 -14.41 13.18 -6.96
CA ASN A 347 -15.30 12.87 -5.83
C ASN A 347 -14.84 13.55 -4.53
N ALA A 348 -13.54 13.55 -4.25
CA ALA A 348 -12.94 14.25 -3.12
C ALA A 348 -13.27 15.76 -3.06
N GLN A 349 -13.40 16.41 -4.22
CA GLN A 349 -13.74 17.83 -4.31
C GLN A 349 -15.11 18.13 -3.70
N HIS A 350 -16.05 17.20 -3.88
CA HIS A 350 -17.42 17.31 -3.40
C HIS A 350 -17.61 16.72 -2.01
N SER A 351 -16.53 16.49 -1.27
CA SER A 351 -16.57 15.95 0.08
C SER A 351 -15.83 16.86 1.08
N TYR A 352 -14.51 16.96 0.96
CA TYR A 352 -13.68 17.62 1.98
C TYR A 352 -12.73 18.69 1.44
N PHE A 353 -12.79 19.03 0.14
CA PHE A 353 -11.95 20.12 -0.40
C PHE A 353 -12.32 21.49 0.17
N GLN A 354 -13.52 21.67 0.70
CA GLN A 354 -13.88 22.85 1.50
C GLN A 354 -12.86 23.07 2.64
N LEU A 355 -12.50 21.99 3.36
CA LEU A 355 -11.50 22.03 4.42
C LEU A 355 -10.11 22.37 3.83
N PHE A 356 -9.76 21.79 2.69
CA PHE A 356 -8.49 22.10 2.04
C PHE A 356 -8.37 23.56 1.65
N HIS A 357 -9.42 24.20 1.14
CA HIS A 357 -9.34 25.57 0.66
C HIS A 357 -9.42 26.60 1.78
N GLN A 358 -10.36 26.44 2.72
CA GLN A 358 -10.70 27.49 3.68
C GLN A 358 -10.51 27.07 5.15
N GLY A 359 -10.22 25.79 5.42
CA GLY A 359 -9.90 25.33 6.77
C GLY A 359 -8.62 25.99 7.30
N PRO A 360 -8.51 26.24 8.62
CA PRO A 360 -7.35 26.91 9.19
C PRO A 360 -6.07 26.06 9.08
N GLU A 361 -6.21 24.74 9.09
CA GLU A 361 -5.10 23.81 8.92
C GLU A 361 -4.62 23.76 7.46
N VAL A 362 -3.30 23.77 7.29
CA VAL A 362 -2.68 23.51 5.99
C VAL A 362 -2.51 22.00 5.85
N ILE A 363 -3.02 21.42 4.77
CA ILE A 363 -2.91 19.99 4.48
C ILE A 363 -2.22 19.86 3.12
N PRO A 364 -0.95 19.39 3.06
CA PRO A 364 -0.27 19.13 1.80
C PRO A 364 -0.98 18.03 1.02
N ILE A 365 -1.01 18.19 -0.30
CA ILE A 365 -1.69 17.26 -1.20
C ILE A 365 -0.73 16.74 -2.27
N ASP A 366 -0.68 15.43 -2.46
CA ASP A 366 -0.17 14.85 -3.68
C ASP A 366 -1.33 14.58 -4.63
N PHE A 367 -1.43 15.41 -5.68
CA PHE A 367 -2.32 15.15 -6.80
C PHE A 367 -1.67 14.11 -7.71
N ILE A 368 -2.37 13.01 -8.01
CA ILE A 368 -1.87 11.97 -8.90
C ILE A 368 -2.74 11.94 -10.15
N ALA A 369 -2.18 12.29 -11.31
CA ALA A 369 -2.91 12.37 -12.56
C ALA A 369 -2.38 11.36 -13.58
N VAL A 370 -3.25 10.84 -14.45
CA VAL A 370 -2.89 9.94 -15.54
C VAL A 370 -3.12 10.65 -16.87
N ARG A 371 -2.12 10.71 -17.76
CA ARG A 371 -2.23 11.51 -19.00
C ARG A 371 -3.22 10.92 -20.00
N LYS A 372 -3.29 9.59 -20.11
CA LYS A 372 -4.22 8.90 -21.02
C LYS A 372 -5.52 8.50 -20.30
N PRO A 373 -6.68 8.57 -20.99
CA PRO A 373 -7.92 7.99 -20.48
C PRO A 373 -7.82 6.47 -20.39
N MET A 374 -8.60 5.86 -19.49
CA MET A 374 -8.65 4.42 -19.24
C MET A 374 -10.00 3.83 -19.67
N SER A 375 -10.56 4.31 -20.77
CA SER A 375 -11.88 3.89 -21.25
C SER A 375 -11.98 4.05 -22.76
N ASP A 376 -12.70 3.12 -23.39
CA ASP A 376 -13.01 3.07 -24.82
C ASP A 376 -14.36 3.73 -25.17
N ARG A 377 -15.07 4.27 -24.17
CA ARG A 377 -16.36 4.92 -24.38
C ARG A 377 -16.23 6.18 -25.26
N PRO A 378 -17.24 6.51 -26.08
CA PRO A 378 -17.19 7.69 -26.96
C PRO A 378 -16.84 9.01 -26.24
N GLU A 379 -17.31 9.17 -25.00
CA GLU A 379 -17.09 10.35 -24.17
C GLU A 379 -15.73 10.39 -23.44
N ALA A 380 -14.95 9.30 -23.45
CA ALA A 380 -13.78 9.12 -22.58
C ALA A 380 -12.76 10.25 -22.71
N LEU A 381 -12.42 10.66 -23.94
CA LEU A 381 -11.45 11.73 -24.17
C LEU A 381 -11.95 13.09 -23.66
N ALA A 382 -13.23 13.41 -23.86
CA ALA A 382 -13.82 14.67 -23.42
C ALA A 382 -13.89 14.72 -21.88
N HIS A 383 -14.38 13.65 -21.26
CA HIS A 383 -14.46 13.54 -19.80
C HIS A 383 -13.08 13.55 -19.14
N HIS A 384 -12.09 12.88 -19.73
CA HIS A 384 -10.73 12.86 -19.21
C HIS A 384 -10.07 14.24 -19.23
N ARG A 385 -10.31 15.04 -20.28
CA ARG A 385 -9.86 16.45 -20.31
C ARG A 385 -10.49 17.29 -19.19
N ILE A 386 -11.78 17.09 -18.92
CA ILE A 386 -12.48 17.77 -17.82
C ILE A 386 -11.93 17.30 -16.46
N LEU A 387 -11.64 16.01 -16.30
CA LEU A 387 -11.04 15.47 -15.09
C LEU A 387 -9.66 16.11 -14.82
N LEU A 388 -8.80 16.16 -15.84
CA LEU A 388 -7.48 16.79 -15.73
C LEU A 388 -7.57 18.31 -15.52
N SER A 389 -8.51 19.01 -16.16
CA SER A 389 -8.70 20.44 -15.93
C SER A 389 -9.08 20.73 -14.48
N ASN A 390 -9.89 19.86 -13.88
CA ASN A 390 -10.24 19.93 -12.48
C ASN A 390 -9.03 19.69 -11.57
N CYS A 391 -8.18 18.69 -11.87
CA CYS A 391 -6.93 18.45 -11.13
C CYS A 391 -6.05 19.69 -11.08
N LEU A 392 -5.80 20.29 -12.25
CA LEU A 392 -4.93 21.46 -12.38
C LEU A 392 -5.55 22.70 -11.74
N ALA A 393 -6.86 22.92 -11.92
CA ALA A 393 -7.57 24.04 -11.32
C ALA A 393 -7.54 23.97 -9.78
N GLN A 394 -7.69 22.77 -9.20
CA GLN A 394 -7.63 22.60 -7.75
C GLN A 394 -6.22 22.88 -7.21
N ALA A 395 -5.17 22.35 -7.85
CA ALA A 395 -3.79 22.67 -7.48
C ALA A 395 -3.51 24.18 -7.57
N GLN A 396 -3.95 24.82 -8.65
CA GLN A 396 -3.80 26.27 -8.85
C GLN A 396 -4.56 27.09 -7.80
N ALA A 397 -5.80 26.72 -7.47
CA ALA A 397 -6.63 27.40 -6.48
C ALA A 397 -6.01 27.31 -5.07
N LEU A 398 -5.48 26.15 -4.69
CA LEU A 398 -4.77 25.96 -3.42
C LEU A 398 -3.50 26.80 -3.34
N ALA A 399 -2.75 26.90 -4.45
CA ALA A 399 -1.51 27.66 -4.51
C ALA A 399 -1.74 29.17 -4.44
N HIS A 400 -2.66 29.70 -5.24
CA HIS A 400 -2.82 31.15 -5.39
C HIS A 400 -3.87 31.76 -4.47
N GLY A 401 -4.88 30.98 -4.07
CA GLY A 401 -6.04 31.52 -3.38
C GLY A 401 -6.83 32.49 -4.24
N LYS A 402 -7.65 33.30 -3.58
CA LYS A 402 -8.55 34.27 -4.19
C LYS A 402 -8.98 35.28 -3.12
N ASP A 403 -8.77 36.55 -3.40
CA ASP A 403 -9.35 37.63 -2.61
C ASP A 403 -10.81 37.88 -3.01
N ALA A 404 -11.63 38.29 -2.04
CA ALA A 404 -13.04 38.63 -2.25
C ALA A 404 -13.52 39.67 -1.24
N ASN A 405 -14.53 40.46 -1.62
CA ASN A 405 -15.16 41.43 -0.71
C ASN A 405 -15.93 40.74 0.42
N ASN A 406 -16.57 39.60 0.12
CA ASN A 406 -17.22 38.76 1.12
C ASN A 406 -16.15 37.88 1.79
N PRO A 407 -15.93 37.99 3.11
CA PRO A 407 -14.91 37.20 3.82
C PRO A 407 -15.09 35.68 3.67
N ASN A 408 -16.33 35.21 3.50
CA ASN A 408 -16.63 33.79 3.31
C ASN A 408 -16.24 33.26 1.92
N ASP A 409 -15.95 34.15 0.96
CA ASP A 409 -15.53 33.80 -0.39
C ASP A 409 -14.00 33.92 -0.58
N VAL A 410 -13.26 34.22 0.48
CA VAL A 410 -11.79 34.35 0.48
C VAL A 410 -11.14 32.97 0.54
N TYR A 411 -10.13 32.76 -0.30
CA TYR A 411 -9.29 31.57 -0.32
C TYR A 411 -7.87 32.02 0.05
N PRO A 412 -7.31 31.60 1.20
CA PRO A 412 -6.01 32.09 1.67
C PRO A 412 -4.82 31.80 0.75
N GLY A 413 -4.91 30.78 -0.12
CA GLY A 413 -3.81 30.36 -0.97
C GLY A 413 -2.61 29.82 -0.18
N LYS A 414 -1.46 29.68 -0.87
CA LYS A 414 -0.18 29.19 -0.32
C LYS A 414 -0.28 27.81 0.34
N ARG A 415 -1.19 26.97 -0.14
CA ARG A 415 -1.38 25.60 0.36
C ARG A 415 -0.57 24.64 -0.52
N PRO A 416 0.38 23.89 0.06
CA PRO A 416 1.37 23.18 -0.72
C PRO A 416 0.79 21.95 -1.41
N SER A 417 1.23 21.69 -2.64
CA SER A 417 0.90 20.45 -3.33
C SER A 417 2.02 19.98 -4.24
N ASN A 418 2.08 18.67 -4.47
CA ASN A 418 2.77 18.07 -5.60
C ASN A 418 1.75 17.70 -6.68
N LEU A 419 2.18 17.75 -7.93
CA LEU A 419 1.49 17.07 -9.04
C LEU A 419 2.38 15.94 -9.57
N LEU A 420 1.93 14.71 -9.35
CA LEU A 420 2.55 13.51 -9.88
C LEU A 420 1.78 13.05 -11.13
N LEU A 421 2.45 12.99 -12.27
CA LEU A 421 1.83 12.69 -13.56
C LEU A 421 2.38 11.38 -14.13
N LEU A 422 1.49 10.41 -14.31
CA LEU A 422 1.78 9.13 -14.96
C LEU A 422 1.50 9.24 -16.48
N PRO A 423 2.35 8.65 -17.35
CA PRO A 423 2.09 8.58 -18.79
C PRO A 423 0.76 7.90 -19.13
N GLU A 424 0.47 6.80 -18.46
CA GLU A 424 -0.77 6.04 -18.52
C GLU A 424 -0.86 5.17 -17.27
N LEU A 425 -2.01 4.56 -17.03
CA LEU A 425 -2.11 3.50 -16.02
C LEU A 425 -2.01 2.15 -16.72
N ASN A 426 -1.00 1.38 -16.35
CA ASN A 426 -0.82 -0.02 -16.72
C ASN A 426 -0.07 -0.73 -15.57
N ALA A 427 0.21 -2.02 -15.71
CA ALA A 427 0.93 -2.79 -14.68
C ALA A 427 2.28 -2.13 -14.32
N PHE A 428 3.07 -1.75 -15.31
CA PHE A 428 4.37 -1.11 -15.11
C PHE A 428 4.28 0.20 -14.32
N TYR A 429 3.48 1.17 -14.76
CA TYR A 429 3.39 2.46 -14.06
C TYR A 429 2.73 2.35 -12.68
N LEU A 430 1.83 1.39 -12.48
CA LEU A 430 1.31 1.09 -11.15
C LEU A 430 2.43 0.56 -10.24
N GLY A 431 3.26 -0.36 -10.72
CA GLY A 431 4.43 -0.85 -9.98
C GLY A 431 5.41 0.26 -9.62
N ALA A 432 5.73 1.12 -10.59
CA ALA A 432 6.61 2.28 -10.37
C ALA A 432 6.03 3.26 -9.34
N LEU A 433 4.71 3.53 -9.40
CA LEU A 433 4.02 4.39 -8.43
C LEU A 433 4.08 3.81 -7.01
N LEU A 434 3.81 2.52 -6.83
CA LEU A 434 3.85 1.91 -5.50
C LEU A 434 5.28 1.91 -4.94
N ALA A 435 6.28 1.53 -5.74
CA ALA A 435 7.68 1.58 -5.32
C ALA A 435 8.17 3.00 -4.99
N LEU A 436 7.70 4.02 -5.72
CA LEU A 436 7.99 5.43 -5.42
C LEU A 436 7.57 5.78 -3.99
N TYR A 437 6.36 5.39 -3.58
CA TYR A 437 5.85 5.67 -2.24
C TYR A 437 6.48 4.78 -1.17
N GLU A 438 6.82 3.52 -1.46
CA GLU A 438 7.60 2.68 -0.53
C GLU A 438 8.98 3.29 -0.25
N ASN A 439 9.69 3.70 -1.29
CA ASN A 439 11.00 4.34 -1.17
C ASN A 439 10.91 5.71 -0.48
N ARG A 440 9.81 6.45 -0.71
CA ARG A 440 9.51 7.69 0.04
C ARG A 440 9.29 7.41 1.52
N ALA A 441 8.50 6.39 1.87
CA ALA A 441 8.23 6.02 3.26
C ALA A 441 9.52 5.64 4.00
N ALA A 442 10.40 4.86 3.35
CA ALA A 442 11.72 4.52 3.89
C ALA A 442 12.62 5.75 4.05
N THR A 443 12.62 6.66 3.07
CA THR A 443 13.37 7.92 3.13
C THR A 443 12.92 8.80 4.29
N LEU A 444 11.61 8.99 4.45
CA LEU A 444 11.03 9.72 5.58
C LEU A 444 11.44 9.09 6.92
N GLY A 445 11.41 7.75 7.01
CA GLY A 445 11.87 7.03 8.18
C GLY A 445 13.33 7.31 8.55
N ALA A 446 14.21 7.31 7.55
CA ALA A 446 15.62 7.65 7.75
C ALA A 446 15.79 9.11 8.23
N LEU A 447 15.11 10.06 7.60
CA LEU A 447 15.21 11.49 7.92
C LEU A 447 14.61 11.84 9.29
N TRP A 448 13.54 11.14 9.72
CA TRP A 448 12.98 11.26 11.07
C TRP A 448 13.75 10.47 12.13
N ASN A 449 14.79 9.73 11.75
CA ASN A 449 15.56 8.84 12.61
C ASN A 449 14.67 7.77 13.29
N ILE A 450 13.75 7.14 12.56
CA ILE A 450 12.85 6.09 13.08
C ILE A 450 13.04 4.76 12.35
N ASN A 451 12.64 3.67 13.00
CA ASN A 451 12.55 2.36 12.34
C ASN A 451 11.23 2.25 11.57
N SER A 452 11.28 2.23 10.24
CA SER A 452 10.09 2.10 9.38
C SER A 452 9.55 0.67 9.27
N PHE A 453 10.26 -0.32 9.81
CA PHE A 453 10.07 -1.72 9.44
C PHE A 453 9.47 -2.58 10.56
N ASP A 454 9.35 -2.05 11.77
CA ASP A 454 8.63 -2.68 12.89
C ASP A 454 7.20 -2.14 13.07
N GLN A 455 6.42 -2.77 13.96
CA GLN A 455 5.06 -2.33 14.34
C GLN A 455 4.64 -2.75 15.76
N PRO A 456 5.45 -2.55 16.82
CA PRO A 456 5.09 -3.02 18.17
C PRO A 456 3.78 -2.44 18.72
N GLY A 457 3.34 -1.29 18.21
CA GLY A 457 2.13 -0.59 18.66
C GLY A 457 0.81 -1.35 18.46
N VAL A 458 0.78 -2.41 17.64
CA VAL A 458 -0.45 -3.19 17.39
C VAL A 458 -0.65 -4.37 18.35
N GLU A 459 0.34 -4.70 19.18
CA GLU A 459 0.32 -5.93 19.98
C GLU A 459 -0.51 -5.80 21.27
N TYR A 460 -0.48 -4.64 21.93
CA TYR A 460 -1.16 -4.49 23.22
C TYR A 460 -2.69 -4.64 23.11
N GLY A 461 -3.29 -4.13 22.03
CA GLY A 461 -4.71 -4.34 21.76
C GLY A 461 -5.08 -5.82 21.62
N LYS A 462 -4.21 -6.63 20.98
CA LYS A 462 -4.41 -8.09 20.86
C LYS A 462 -4.33 -8.80 22.21
N VAL A 463 -3.51 -8.32 23.13
CA VAL A 463 -3.41 -8.84 24.50
C VAL A 463 -4.71 -8.55 25.26
N LEU A 464 -5.21 -7.31 25.21
CA LEU A 464 -6.43 -6.89 25.89
C LEU A 464 -7.70 -7.54 25.32
N ALA A 465 -7.73 -7.83 24.02
CA ALA A 465 -8.91 -8.41 23.37
C ALA A 465 -9.29 -9.79 23.94
N LYS A 466 -8.32 -10.65 24.27
CA LYS A 466 -8.57 -12.04 24.73
C LYS A 466 -9.44 -12.14 26.00
N PRO A 467 -9.10 -11.47 27.12
CA PRO A 467 -9.95 -11.53 28.32
C PRO A 467 -11.33 -10.89 28.08
N ILE A 468 -11.41 -9.85 27.26
CA ILE A 468 -12.68 -9.18 26.91
C ILE A 468 -13.57 -10.12 26.07
N GLU A 469 -13.01 -10.78 25.06
CA GLU A 469 -13.70 -11.79 24.25
C GLU A 469 -14.27 -12.91 25.14
N LYS A 470 -13.45 -13.42 26.07
CA LYS A 470 -13.89 -14.45 27.02
C LYS A 470 -15.03 -13.95 27.92
N ALA A 471 -14.98 -12.71 28.39
CA ALA A 471 -16.01 -12.13 29.23
C ALA A 471 -17.33 -11.92 28.46
N LEU A 472 -17.26 -11.42 27.23
CA LEU A 472 -18.43 -11.33 26.32
C LEU A 472 -19.03 -12.71 26.06
N GLY A 473 -18.20 -13.71 25.73
CA GLY A 473 -18.63 -15.08 25.48
C GLY A 473 -19.26 -15.79 26.68
N SER A 474 -19.13 -15.25 27.90
CA SER A 474 -19.81 -15.78 29.07
C SER A 474 -21.32 -15.48 29.10
N GLY A 475 -21.76 -14.45 28.37
CA GLY A 475 -23.14 -13.95 28.41
C GLY A 475 -23.56 -13.36 29.76
N SER A 476 -22.63 -13.14 30.70
CA SER A 476 -22.93 -12.55 32.00
C SER A 476 -23.11 -11.04 31.89
N ASP A 477 -24.20 -10.52 32.45
CA ASP A 477 -24.48 -9.09 32.67
C ASP A 477 -23.91 -8.56 34.01
N HIS A 478 -23.05 -9.37 34.66
CA HIS A 478 -22.42 -9.08 35.95
C HIS A 478 -20.90 -9.33 35.92
N VAL A 479 -20.24 -8.88 34.84
CA VAL A 479 -18.78 -8.82 34.75
C VAL A 479 -18.25 -7.70 35.65
N GLU A 480 -17.34 -8.06 36.56
CA GLU A 480 -16.63 -7.13 37.43
C GLU A 480 -15.26 -6.74 36.87
N ALA A 481 -14.79 -5.54 37.24
CA ALA A 481 -13.46 -5.06 36.86
C ALA A 481 -12.34 -5.87 37.53
N ASN A 482 -11.22 -6.02 36.83
CA ASN A 482 -10.00 -6.67 37.31
C ASN A 482 -8.77 -6.14 36.56
N ASP A 483 -7.58 -6.70 36.82
CA ASP A 483 -6.32 -6.27 36.19
C ASP A 483 -6.32 -6.33 34.65
N SER A 484 -7.19 -7.15 34.06
CA SER A 484 -7.31 -7.33 32.61
C SER A 484 -8.50 -6.59 31.98
N ILE A 485 -9.46 -6.13 32.78
CA ILE A 485 -10.69 -5.47 32.32
C ILE A 485 -11.01 -4.31 33.27
N ASP A 486 -10.90 -3.08 32.81
CA ASP A 486 -11.21 -1.91 33.64
C ASP A 486 -12.71 -1.74 33.92
N VAL A 487 -13.04 -0.81 34.82
CA VAL A 487 -14.42 -0.53 35.25
C VAL A 487 -15.33 -0.14 34.09
N VAL A 488 -14.83 0.66 33.15
CA VAL A 488 -15.62 1.15 32.01
C VAL A 488 -15.90 0.02 31.03
N THR A 489 -14.91 -0.83 30.79
CA THR A 489 -14.99 -1.97 29.88
C THR A 489 -15.90 -3.05 30.46
N ALA A 490 -15.80 -3.35 31.75
CA ALA A 490 -16.72 -4.25 32.44
C ALA A 490 -18.18 -3.78 32.32
N ALA A 491 -18.45 -2.49 32.58
CA ALA A 491 -19.79 -1.92 32.42
C ALA A 491 -20.32 -2.02 30.98
N ARG A 492 -19.44 -1.86 29.97
CA ARG A 492 -19.81 -2.05 28.55
C ARG A 492 -20.09 -3.50 28.19
N ILE A 493 -19.32 -4.45 28.73
CA ILE A 493 -19.58 -5.88 28.55
C ILE A 493 -20.96 -6.22 29.13
N ASN A 494 -21.27 -5.70 30.32
CA ASN A 494 -22.59 -5.91 30.94
C ASN A 494 -23.73 -5.34 30.09
N LEU A 495 -23.54 -4.14 29.52
CA LEU A 495 -24.51 -3.54 28.59
C LEU A 495 -24.69 -4.36 27.30
N LEU A 496 -23.64 -5.01 26.81
CA LEU A 496 -23.72 -5.83 25.60
C LEU A 496 -24.36 -7.20 25.86
N ASN A 497 -24.29 -7.71 27.10
CA ASN A 497 -24.84 -9.00 27.50
C ASN A 497 -26.26 -8.90 28.08
N SER A 498 -26.71 -7.71 28.51
CA SER A 498 -28.10 -7.43 28.92
C SER A 498 -29.05 -7.43 27.73
#